data_AF-A0A345H119-F1
#
_entry.id   AF-A0A345H119-F1
#
_cell.length_a   1.000
_cell.length_b   1.000
_cell.length_c   1.000
_cell.angle_alpha   90.00
_cell.angle_beta   90.00
_cell.angle_gamma   90.00
#
_symmetry.space_group_name_H-M   'P 1'
#
loop_
_entity.id
_entity.type
_entity.pdbx_description
1 polymer ?
#
loop_
_entity_poly.entity_id
_entity_poly.type
_entity_poly.pdbx_seq_one_letter_code
_entity_poly.pdbx_strand_id
1 'polypeptide(L)'
;MTQPQSDFYVYRTTTKPKITPQMIKKITLVALIFSFLLSCEKDHETAPLAESSISGKFLAPNNADPIVNGLITASREGTIISETLSATDGTFTLSNLTAGEYTIALQKGLFSSERTVAVTEDENLDIPDIPIESFPRIAVVTGNFDHIESVLYDIGLVNPFTQEPLFDIISGNYFGRSSEVVNHHGHHHAASTGAFSSKTDDVLAPNVDFNFADLIADPVLLEEYDIIFLNCGLSENFTQFNDNITQYVSNGGILYATDWAFIYLEGITGDGQQYIDFLDPERSGRSTATEATIFDQNLIDWLQINFGISISNNNTILLDQFLSGWQVVDSANDTSVISWFNGPVTYADISGTEITENKDLAFTFLVGQGGVFYSSFHTENHDDGFNTVDRLLEYLVFELSTL
;
A
#
# COMPACT_ATOMS: atom_id res chain seq x y z
N MET A 1 50.55 -45.28 44.10
CA MET A 1 50.63 -43.82 43.94
C MET A 1 49.22 -43.36 43.54
N THR A 2 48.38 -43.01 44.51
CA THR A 2 48.15 -41.67 45.11
C THR A 2 47.18 -40.79 44.30
N GLN A 3 46.02 -40.55 44.94
CA GLN A 3 44.87 -39.62 44.75
C GLN A 3 45.22 -38.16 44.40
N PRO A 4 44.27 -37.17 44.23
CA PRO A 4 42.91 -37.00 44.83
C PRO A 4 41.75 -36.50 43.89
N GLN A 5 40.45 -36.76 44.20
CA GLN A 5 39.36 -35.89 44.79
C GLN A 5 39.11 -34.53 44.08
N SER A 6 37.91 -33.94 43.96
CA SER A 6 36.47 -34.24 44.18
C SER A 6 35.70 -33.00 43.67
N ASP A 7 34.42 -33.11 43.28
CA ASP A 7 33.35 -32.22 43.81
C ASP A 7 31.93 -32.64 43.37
N PHE A 8 31.01 -32.49 44.33
CA PHE A 8 29.63 -32.94 44.37
C PHE A 8 28.67 -31.79 44.03
N TYR A 9 27.54 -32.08 43.36
CA TYR A 9 26.30 -31.31 43.50
C TYR A 9 25.10 -32.23 43.72
N VAL A 10 24.36 -31.96 44.81
CA VAL A 10 23.21 -32.73 45.32
C VAL A 10 21.92 -31.95 45.04
N TYR A 11 20.91 -32.63 44.49
CA TYR A 11 19.54 -32.14 44.36
C TYR A 11 18.79 -32.20 45.70
N ARG A 12 18.03 -31.14 46.04
CA ARG A 12 16.96 -31.20 47.05
C ARG A 12 15.72 -30.43 46.62
N THR A 13 14.60 -31.15 46.63
CA THR A 13 13.22 -30.68 46.58
C THR A 13 12.76 -30.24 47.98
N THR A 14 11.98 -29.17 48.07
CA THR A 14 11.21 -28.82 49.29
C THR A 14 9.83 -28.28 48.94
N THR A 15 8.84 -28.87 49.58
CA THR A 15 7.39 -28.62 49.54
C THR A 15 6.96 -27.40 50.38
N LYS A 16 5.87 -26.74 49.95
CA LYS A 16 5.15 -25.62 50.59
C LYS A 16 4.60 -25.94 52.00
N PRO A 17 4.35 -24.91 52.84
CA PRO A 17 3.30 -24.95 53.87
C PRO A 17 2.12 -24.01 53.57
N LYS A 18 0.91 -24.46 53.98
CA LYS A 18 -0.36 -23.72 54.07
C LYS A 18 -0.42 -22.91 55.38
N ILE A 19 -1.04 -21.73 55.37
CA ILE A 19 -1.57 -21.06 56.57
C ILE A 19 -3.00 -20.57 56.30
N THR A 20 -3.92 -20.98 57.17
CA THR A 20 -5.35 -20.67 57.26
C THR A 20 -5.63 -19.33 57.96
N PRO A 21 -6.76 -18.66 57.69
CA PRO A 21 -7.18 -17.44 58.40
C PRO A 21 -8.06 -17.77 59.62
N GLN A 22 -7.80 -17.12 60.75
CA GLN A 22 -8.63 -17.24 61.96
C GLN A 22 -9.02 -15.85 62.51
N MET A 23 -10.34 -15.60 62.45
CA MET A 23 -11.22 -14.86 63.37
C MET A 23 -10.77 -13.54 64.03
N ILE A 24 -11.56 -12.48 63.78
CA ILE A 24 -12.02 -11.57 64.85
C ILE A 24 -13.55 -11.41 64.72
N LYS A 25 -14.25 -11.64 65.83
CA LYS A 25 -15.71 -11.59 65.99
C LYS A 25 -16.17 -10.26 66.60
N LYS A 26 -17.26 -9.71 66.03
CA LYS A 26 -18.47 -9.10 66.63
C LYS A 26 -18.33 -8.02 67.72
N ILE A 27 -18.85 -6.83 67.43
CA ILE A 27 -19.60 -5.97 68.38
C ILE A 27 -20.90 -5.48 67.69
N THR A 28 -21.89 -5.23 68.53
CA THR A 28 -23.34 -5.43 68.37
C THR A 28 -24.11 -4.26 67.74
N LEU A 29 -25.20 -4.64 67.06
CA LEU A 29 -26.31 -3.86 66.55
C LEU A 29 -27.05 -3.03 67.63
N VAL A 30 -27.28 -1.75 67.37
CA VAL A 30 -28.38 -0.97 67.96
C VAL A 30 -29.10 -0.24 66.82
N ALA A 31 -30.38 -0.55 66.63
CA ALA A 31 -31.29 0.19 65.76
C ALA A 31 -32.31 0.91 66.64
N LEU A 32 -32.50 2.22 66.44
CA LEU A 32 -33.81 2.88 66.43
C LEU A 32 -33.69 4.35 65.98
N ILE A 33 -34.30 4.64 64.83
CA ILE A 33 -35.19 5.77 64.48
C ILE A 33 -34.75 7.18 64.93
N PHE A 34 -34.44 8.06 63.97
CA PHE A 34 -35.00 9.42 63.90
C PHE A 34 -34.91 10.02 62.48
N SER A 35 -36.07 10.11 61.84
CA SER A 35 -36.58 11.26 61.09
C SER A 35 -35.81 11.85 59.91
N PHE A 36 -36.43 11.68 58.73
CA PHE A 36 -36.50 12.62 57.60
C PHE A 36 -35.99 14.03 57.89
N LEU A 37 -34.86 14.39 57.29
CA LEU A 37 -34.62 15.73 56.77
C LEU A 37 -33.99 15.60 55.38
N LEU A 38 -34.80 15.93 54.38
CA LEU A 38 -34.38 16.22 53.02
C LEU A 38 -33.32 17.33 53.07
N SER A 39 -32.06 16.97 52.85
CA SER A 39 -31.03 17.91 52.42
C SER A 39 -30.78 17.62 50.95
N CYS A 40 -31.19 18.54 50.09
CA CYS A 40 -30.78 18.55 48.69
C CYS A 40 -29.25 18.69 48.65
N GLU A 41 -28.55 17.58 48.53
CA GLU A 41 -27.21 17.58 47.97
C GLU A 41 -27.43 17.77 46.46
N LYS A 42 -27.02 18.93 45.96
CA LYS A 42 -27.05 19.24 44.54
C LYS A 42 -26.04 18.28 43.91
N ASP A 43 -26.52 17.22 43.30
CA ASP A 43 -25.73 16.39 42.41
C ASP A 43 -25.15 17.33 41.35
N HIS A 44 -23.88 17.67 41.49
CA HIS A 44 -23.09 18.19 40.39
C HIS A 44 -22.87 17.00 39.48
N GLU A 45 -23.84 16.71 38.61
CA GLU A 45 -23.49 16.15 37.31
C GLU A 45 -22.45 17.11 36.73
N THR A 46 -21.19 16.67 36.66
CA THR A 46 -20.21 17.31 35.79
C THR A 46 -20.91 17.44 34.45
N ALA A 47 -21.11 18.69 33.99
CA ALA A 47 -21.59 18.93 32.64
C ALA A 47 -20.75 18.06 31.68
N PRO A 48 -21.35 17.44 30.65
CA PRO A 48 -20.58 16.75 29.63
C PRO A 48 -19.43 17.67 29.24
N LEU A 49 -18.20 17.16 29.22
CA LEU A 49 -17.11 17.92 28.64
C LEU A 49 -17.59 18.36 27.25
N ALA A 50 -17.48 19.65 26.96
CA ALA A 50 -17.73 20.20 25.64
C ALA A 50 -16.89 19.43 24.62
N GLU A 51 -17.49 18.45 23.94
CA GLU A 51 -16.79 17.58 22.99
C GLU A 51 -16.83 18.25 21.62
N SER A 52 -15.65 18.64 21.17
CA SER A 52 -15.41 19.20 19.85
C SER A 52 -15.00 18.09 18.89
N SER A 53 -15.13 18.36 17.60
CA SER A 53 -14.69 17.44 16.54
C SER A 53 -13.92 18.17 15.45
N ILE A 54 -13.04 17.44 14.77
CA ILE A 54 -12.36 17.87 13.55
C ILE A 54 -12.76 16.91 12.43
N SER A 55 -13.31 17.44 11.33
CA SER A 55 -13.65 16.70 10.12
C SER A 55 -12.89 17.26 8.93
N GLY A 56 -12.62 16.41 7.93
CA GLY A 56 -11.97 16.79 6.68
C GLY A 56 -11.87 15.61 5.72
N LYS A 57 -11.09 15.75 4.65
CA LYS A 57 -10.77 14.66 3.71
C LYS A 57 -9.27 14.40 3.60
N PHE A 58 -8.90 13.14 3.45
CA PHE A 58 -7.55 12.70 3.12
C PHE A 58 -7.48 12.34 1.63
N LEU A 59 -6.62 13.03 0.88
CA LEU A 59 -6.55 12.92 -0.58
C LEU A 59 -5.16 12.47 -1.05
N ALA A 60 -5.12 11.92 -2.25
CA ALA A 60 -3.92 11.66 -3.02
C ALA A 60 -3.20 12.99 -3.35
N PRO A 61 -1.94 12.94 -3.78
CA PRO A 61 -1.12 14.14 -4.02
C PRO A 61 -1.71 15.12 -5.06
N ASN A 62 -2.51 14.63 -5.99
CA ASN A 62 -3.25 15.44 -6.96
C ASN A 62 -4.40 16.27 -6.35
N ASN A 63 -4.64 16.14 -5.04
CA ASN A 63 -5.67 16.84 -4.30
C ASN A 63 -7.09 16.61 -4.87
N ALA A 64 -7.32 15.44 -5.46
CA ALA A 64 -8.60 15.06 -6.06
C ALA A 64 -9.04 13.67 -5.60
N ASP A 65 -8.14 12.68 -5.70
CA ASP A 65 -8.52 11.29 -5.51
C ASP A 65 -8.49 10.91 -4.02
N PRO A 66 -9.55 10.28 -3.46
CA PRO A 66 -9.60 10.04 -2.02
C PRO A 66 -8.75 8.86 -1.55
N ILE A 67 -8.10 9.01 -0.39
CA ILE A 67 -7.35 7.92 0.26
C ILE A 67 -8.27 7.17 1.21
N VAL A 68 -8.46 5.88 0.95
CA VAL A 68 -9.33 5.00 1.73
C VAL A 68 -8.55 4.29 2.84
N ASN A 69 -9.18 4.13 4.01
CA ASN A 69 -8.58 3.44 5.16
C ASN A 69 -7.21 4.01 5.57
N GLY A 70 -7.01 5.32 5.38
CA GLY A 70 -5.86 6.03 5.93
C GLY A 70 -6.04 6.27 7.43
N LEU A 71 -5.01 6.02 8.21
CA LEU A 71 -4.98 6.26 9.65
C LEU A 71 -4.89 7.75 9.94
N ILE A 72 -5.88 8.28 10.64
CA ILE A 72 -5.96 9.69 11.04
C ILE A 72 -5.89 9.77 12.55
N THR A 73 -4.95 10.53 13.08
CA THR A 73 -4.78 10.73 14.52
C THR A 73 -4.78 12.20 14.89
N ALA A 74 -5.38 12.54 16.02
CA ALA A 74 -5.23 13.84 16.67
C ALA A 74 -4.39 13.65 17.93
N SER A 75 -3.21 14.25 17.97
CA SER A 75 -2.31 14.18 19.11
C SER A 75 -2.08 15.55 19.76
N ARG A 76 -1.89 15.56 21.07
CA ARG A 76 -1.52 16.75 21.85
C ARG A 76 -0.39 16.37 22.79
N GLU A 77 0.69 17.16 22.78
CA GLU A 77 1.90 16.91 23.58
C GLU A 77 2.44 15.47 23.42
N GLY A 78 2.38 14.93 22.20
CA GLY A 78 2.84 13.57 21.86
C GLY A 78 1.89 12.44 22.30
N THR A 79 0.72 12.75 22.85
CA THR A 79 -0.29 11.75 23.22
C THR A 79 -1.42 11.76 22.19
N ILE A 80 -1.76 10.60 21.62
CA ILE A 80 -2.93 10.45 20.74
C ILE A 80 -4.20 10.56 21.61
N ILE A 81 -5.05 11.51 21.27
CA ILE A 81 -6.32 11.79 21.98
C ILE A 81 -7.50 11.20 21.22
N SER A 82 -7.46 11.21 19.89
CA SER A 82 -8.49 10.66 19.01
C SER A 82 -7.86 10.04 17.77
N GLU A 83 -8.49 9.01 17.23
CA GLU A 83 -8.03 8.24 16.08
C GLU A 83 -9.24 7.73 15.28
N THR A 84 -9.11 7.71 13.95
CA THR A 84 -10.09 7.12 13.03
C THR A 84 -9.40 6.65 11.75
N LEU A 85 -10.12 5.93 10.91
CA LEU A 85 -9.75 5.70 9.51
C LEU A 85 -10.54 6.63 8.60
N SER A 86 -9.96 7.02 7.46
CA SER A 86 -10.70 7.68 6.38
C SER A 86 -11.66 6.71 5.70
N ALA A 87 -12.83 7.20 5.33
CA ALA A 87 -13.86 6.46 4.62
C ALA A 87 -13.50 6.27 3.12
N THR A 88 -14.36 5.57 2.39
CA THR A 88 -14.20 5.30 0.95
C THR A 88 -14.26 6.55 0.07
N ASP A 89 -14.76 7.68 0.58
CA ASP A 89 -14.73 8.99 -0.07
C ASP A 89 -13.63 9.92 0.50
N GLY A 90 -12.72 9.35 1.29
CA GLY A 90 -11.61 10.02 1.98
C GLY A 90 -12.00 10.83 3.20
N THR A 91 -13.29 10.92 3.54
CA THR A 91 -13.73 11.71 4.70
C THR A 91 -13.29 11.08 6.01
N PHE A 92 -13.02 11.90 7.02
CA PHE A 92 -12.75 11.45 8.38
C PHE A 92 -13.39 12.39 9.41
N THR A 93 -13.56 11.92 10.64
CA THR A 93 -13.98 12.75 11.78
C THR A 93 -13.32 12.25 13.06
N LEU A 94 -12.58 13.15 13.70
CA LEU A 94 -11.95 12.96 15.00
C LEU A 94 -12.83 13.63 16.06
N SER A 95 -13.40 12.84 16.96
CA SER A 95 -14.33 13.31 18.01
C SER A 95 -13.66 13.32 19.39
N ASN A 96 -14.41 13.78 20.39
CA ASN A 96 -14.02 13.82 21.81
C ASN A 96 -12.81 14.74 22.09
N LEU A 97 -12.69 15.82 21.32
CA LEU A 97 -11.62 16.79 21.47
C LEU A 97 -12.02 17.89 22.44
N THR A 98 -11.09 18.33 23.28
CA THR A 98 -11.22 19.54 24.09
C THR A 98 -10.50 20.71 23.43
N ALA A 99 -10.86 21.94 23.79
CA ALA A 99 -10.20 23.14 23.28
C ALA A 99 -8.67 23.10 23.46
N GLY A 100 -7.97 23.70 22.50
CA GLY A 100 -6.51 23.75 22.41
C GLY A 100 -5.99 23.26 21.06
N GLU A 101 -4.67 23.19 20.93
CA GLU A 101 -4.02 22.81 19.68
C GLU A 101 -3.79 21.30 19.59
N TYR A 102 -3.94 20.76 18.39
CA TYR A 102 -3.68 19.37 18.04
C TYR A 102 -2.80 19.29 16.81
N THR A 103 -1.97 18.25 16.79
CA THR A 103 -1.31 17.76 15.60
C THR A 103 -2.16 16.66 14.99
N ILE A 104 -2.66 16.89 13.78
CA ILE A 104 -3.42 15.95 12.98
C ILE A 104 -2.45 15.26 12.03
N ALA A 105 -2.20 13.97 12.25
CA ALA A 105 -1.37 13.15 11.37
C ALA A 105 -2.25 12.19 10.57
N LEU A 106 -2.02 12.15 9.26
CA LEU A 106 -2.72 11.32 8.30
C LEU A 106 -1.69 10.38 7.66
N GLN A 107 -1.96 9.09 7.63
CA GLN A 107 -1.01 8.09 7.15
C GLN A 107 -1.72 6.98 6.36
N LYS A 108 -1.18 6.64 5.19
CA LYS A 108 -1.53 5.43 4.45
C LYS A 108 -0.22 4.72 4.11
N GLY A 109 0.14 3.74 4.93
CA GLY A 109 1.39 3.01 4.77
C GLY A 109 2.61 3.94 4.92
N LEU A 110 3.43 4.02 3.87
CA LEU A 110 4.61 4.89 3.82
C LEU A 110 4.30 6.35 3.43
N PHE A 111 3.06 6.63 3.03
CA PHE A 111 2.62 7.96 2.64
C PHE A 111 1.97 8.68 3.84
N SER A 112 2.26 9.98 4.00
CA SER A 112 1.69 10.74 5.12
C SER A 112 1.58 12.24 4.89
N SER A 113 0.83 12.89 5.78
CA SER A 113 0.70 14.34 5.92
C SER A 113 0.44 14.74 7.36
N GLU A 114 0.78 15.99 7.71
CA GLU A 114 0.58 16.52 9.06
C GLU A 114 0.05 17.96 9.02
N ARG A 115 -0.86 18.30 9.95
CA ARG A 115 -1.38 19.66 10.14
C ARG A 115 -1.47 20.00 11.62
N THR A 116 -1.20 21.25 11.97
CA THR A 116 -1.56 21.79 13.29
C THR A 116 -2.93 22.47 13.20
N VAL A 117 -3.85 22.10 14.09
CA VAL A 117 -5.22 22.61 14.12
C VAL A 117 -5.55 23.08 15.53
N ALA A 118 -6.03 24.31 15.66
CA ALA A 118 -6.53 24.87 16.92
C ALA A 118 -8.05 24.63 17.02
N VAL A 119 -8.49 24.01 18.11
CA VAL A 119 -9.89 23.70 18.39
C VAL A 119 -10.40 24.63 19.49
N THR A 120 -11.59 25.20 19.32
CA THR A 120 -12.30 25.94 20.37
C THR A 120 -13.38 25.09 21.06
N GLU A 121 -13.88 25.50 22.22
CA GLU A 121 -14.88 24.69 22.97
C GLU A 121 -16.20 24.57 22.20
N ASP A 122 -16.81 23.37 22.25
CA ASP A 122 -18.09 23.04 21.59
C ASP A 122 -18.10 23.26 20.06
N GLU A 123 -16.96 23.06 19.41
CA GLU A 123 -16.80 23.29 17.96
C GLU A 123 -16.82 21.99 17.15
N ASN A 124 -17.58 21.97 16.05
CA ASN A 124 -17.41 20.98 14.98
C ASN A 124 -16.67 21.67 13.83
N LEU A 125 -15.35 21.47 13.79
CA LEU A 125 -14.46 22.15 12.86
C LEU A 125 -14.29 21.33 11.58
N ASP A 126 -14.68 21.91 10.45
CA ASP A 126 -14.40 21.38 9.12
C ASP A 126 -13.12 22.02 8.58
N ILE A 127 -12.06 21.23 8.40
CA ILE A 127 -10.76 21.71 7.92
C ILE A 127 -10.62 21.49 6.41
N PRO A 128 -9.78 22.27 5.70
CA PRO A 128 -9.51 22.02 4.30
C PRO A 128 -8.99 20.60 4.06
N ASP A 129 -9.29 20.05 2.89
CA ASP A 129 -8.78 18.76 2.44
C ASP A 129 -7.24 18.71 2.56
N ILE A 130 -6.74 17.56 2.99
CA ILE A 130 -5.31 17.35 3.22
C ILE A 130 -4.82 16.31 2.21
N PRO A 131 -4.04 16.70 1.19
CA PRO A 131 -3.39 15.75 0.31
C PRO A 131 -2.19 15.10 1.02
N ILE A 132 -1.73 13.96 0.52
CA ILE A 132 -0.42 13.38 0.88
C ILE A 132 0.70 14.34 0.45
N GLU A 133 1.67 14.59 1.34
CA GLU A 133 2.80 15.51 1.10
C GLU A 133 4.15 14.91 1.49
N SER A 134 4.17 13.80 2.21
CA SER A 134 5.35 13.02 2.53
C SER A 134 5.28 11.68 1.82
N PHE A 135 6.34 11.35 1.09
CA PHE A 135 6.40 10.23 0.15
C PHE A 135 7.57 9.29 0.50
N PRO A 136 7.42 7.97 0.25
CA PRO A 136 8.55 7.05 0.20
C PRO A 136 9.48 7.38 -0.97
N ARG A 137 10.70 6.85 -0.94
CA ARG A 137 11.61 6.85 -2.08
C ARG A 137 11.16 5.76 -3.06
N ILE A 138 10.75 6.17 -4.26
CA ILE A 138 10.16 5.30 -5.27
C ILE A 138 11.08 5.21 -6.49
N ALA A 139 11.34 3.99 -6.94
CA ALA A 139 11.95 3.69 -8.23
C ALA A 139 10.92 3.03 -9.17
N VAL A 140 10.86 3.48 -10.42
CA VAL A 140 10.09 2.86 -11.50
C VAL A 140 11.05 2.41 -12.59
N VAL A 141 11.15 1.09 -12.78
CA VAL A 141 11.89 0.50 -13.88
C VAL A 141 10.97 0.39 -15.09
N THR A 142 11.25 1.18 -16.12
CA THR A 142 10.42 1.24 -17.32
C THR A 142 10.63 0.02 -18.21
N GLY A 143 9.51 -0.54 -18.66
CA GLY A 143 9.44 -1.63 -19.62
C GLY A 143 8.85 -1.18 -20.95
N ASN A 144 8.38 -2.12 -21.76
CA ASN A 144 7.69 -1.82 -23.01
C ASN A 144 6.17 -1.60 -22.81
N PHE A 145 5.65 -1.93 -21.63
CA PHE A 145 4.21 -1.94 -21.32
C PHE A 145 3.94 -1.38 -19.90
N ASP A 146 2.66 -1.35 -19.52
CA ASP A 146 2.09 -0.87 -18.24
C ASP A 146 2.21 0.61 -17.94
N HIS A 147 3.37 1.23 -18.19
CA HIS A 147 3.57 2.68 -17.97
C HIS A 147 3.10 3.18 -16.58
N ILE A 148 3.40 2.46 -15.50
CA ILE A 148 2.99 2.85 -14.13
C ILE A 148 3.50 4.24 -13.74
N GLU A 149 4.61 4.69 -14.32
CA GLU A 149 5.13 6.05 -14.18
C GLU A 149 4.07 7.11 -14.53
N SER A 150 3.20 6.85 -15.50
CA SER A 150 2.11 7.74 -15.89
C SER A 150 1.03 7.77 -14.80
N VAL A 151 0.69 6.62 -14.22
CA VAL A 151 -0.26 6.53 -13.10
C VAL A 151 0.27 7.29 -11.89
N LEU A 152 1.53 7.06 -11.50
CA LEU A 152 2.17 7.77 -10.38
C LEU A 152 2.23 9.28 -10.63
N TYR A 153 2.51 9.69 -11.86
CA TYR A 153 2.50 11.10 -12.25
C TYR A 153 1.11 11.71 -12.13
N ASP A 154 0.07 11.04 -12.65
CA ASP A 154 -1.29 11.59 -12.68
C ASP A 154 -2.00 11.55 -11.32
N ILE A 155 -1.62 10.65 -10.39
CA ILE A 155 -2.02 10.75 -8.97
C ILE A 155 -1.30 11.88 -8.23
N GLY A 156 -0.37 12.57 -8.89
CA GLY A 156 0.24 13.81 -8.41
C GLY A 156 1.60 13.64 -7.72
N LEU A 157 2.32 12.53 -7.91
CA LEU A 157 3.72 12.39 -7.47
C LEU A 157 4.65 13.19 -8.38
N VAL A 158 4.40 14.48 -8.44
CA VAL A 158 5.05 15.45 -9.32
C VAL A 158 5.27 16.75 -8.54
N ASN A 159 6.39 17.41 -8.81
CA ASN A 159 6.63 18.74 -8.28
C ASN A 159 5.57 19.72 -8.82
N PRO A 160 4.78 20.40 -7.97
CA PRO A 160 3.69 21.25 -8.43
C PRO A 160 4.18 22.50 -9.19
N PHE A 161 5.47 22.83 -9.11
CA PHE A 161 6.07 23.98 -9.79
C PHE A 161 6.88 23.60 -11.03
N THR A 162 7.74 22.58 -10.94
CA THR A 162 8.62 22.17 -12.06
C THR A 162 7.98 21.13 -12.96
N GLN A 163 6.92 20.46 -12.50
CA GLN A 163 6.31 19.30 -13.16
C GLN A 163 7.26 18.09 -13.27
N GLU A 164 8.40 18.10 -12.57
CA GLU A 164 9.31 16.95 -12.53
C GLU A 164 8.74 15.85 -11.62
N PRO A 165 8.87 14.56 -12.00
CA PRO A 165 8.48 13.44 -11.16
C PRO A 165 9.16 13.49 -9.79
N LEU A 166 8.44 13.09 -8.74
CA LEU A 166 8.98 12.94 -7.38
C LEU A 166 9.51 11.52 -7.12
N PHE A 167 9.80 10.77 -8.18
CA PHE A 167 10.29 9.40 -8.17
C PHE A 167 11.35 9.21 -9.26
N ASP A 168 12.18 8.19 -9.09
CA ASP A 168 13.23 7.85 -10.05
C ASP A 168 12.69 6.95 -11.15
N ILE A 169 12.97 7.31 -12.39
CA ILE A 169 12.61 6.59 -13.61
C ILE A 169 13.90 5.96 -14.16
N ILE A 170 13.94 4.64 -14.17
CA ILE A 170 15.11 3.83 -14.46
C ILE A 170 14.86 3.06 -15.74
N SER A 171 15.80 3.06 -16.69
CA SER A 171 15.63 2.34 -17.95
C SER A 171 15.76 0.82 -17.76
N GLY A 172 14.70 0.06 -18.08
CA GLY A 172 14.68 -1.42 -18.02
C GLY A 172 15.17 -2.15 -19.27
N ASN A 173 15.19 -1.48 -20.42
CA ASN A 173 15.43 -2.10 -21.75
C ASN A 173 16.71 -1.64 -22.44
N TYR A 174 17.68 -1.17 -21.68
CA TYR A 174 18.80 -0.47 -22.25
C TYR A 174 19.72 -1.36 -23.12
N PHE A 175 19.70 -1.12 -24.43
CA PHE A 175 20.66 -1.65 -25.41
C PHE A 175 21.76 -0.61 -25.72
N GLY A 176 22.64 -0.33 -24.75
CA GLY A 176 23.95 0.28 -25.03
C GLY A 176 24.00 1.76 -25.44
N ARG A 177 24.68 2.53 -24.57
CA ARG A 177 25.15 3.93 -24.63
C ARG A 177 24.13 5.04 -24.44
N SER A 178 24.38 5.77 -23.34
CA SER A 178 23.93 7.10 -23.02
C SER A 178 24.27 7.90 -24.26
N SER A 179 23.23 8.47 -24.87
CA SER A 179 23.46 9.63 -25.71
C SER A 179 24.17 10.62 -24.81
N GLU A 180 25.45 10.84 -25.12
CA GLU A 180 26.22 11.94 -24.62
C GLU A 180 25.33 13.18 -24.56
N VAL A 181 25.46 13.94 -23.47
CA VAL A 181 24.97 15.30 -23.33
C VAL A 181 25.40 16.08 -24.58
N VAL A 182 24.52 16.18 -25.57
CA VAL A 182 24.72 17.08 -26.69
C VAL A 182 24.18 18.43 -26.22
N ASN A 183 25.08 19.22 -25.65
CA ASN A 183 24.92 20.66 -25.55
C ASN A 183 24.52 21.21 -26.94
N HIS A 184 23.25 21.57 -27.12
CA HIS A 184 22.83 22.48 -28.18
C HIS A 184 22.20 23.72 -27.56
N HIS A 185 23.03 24.76 -27.49
CA HIS A 185 22.61 26.14 -27.33
C HIS A 185 21.65 26.54 -28.46
N GLY A 186 20.45 26.99 -28.08
CA GLY A 186 19.63 27.99 -28.78
C GLY A 186 19.14 27.65 -30.19
N HIS A 187 17.83 27.74 -30.40
CA HIS A 187 17.21 28.76 -31.26
C HIS A 187 15.69 28.64 -31.21
N HIS A 188 15.02 29.72 -30.84
CA HIS A 188 13.58 29.91 -30.94
C HIS A 188 13.09 29.67 -32.36
N HIS A 189 11.96 28.99 -32.54
CA HIS A 189 10.91 29.44 -33.47
C HIS A 189 9.53 29.00 -32.98
N ALA A 190 8.70 30.01 -32.71
CA ALA A 190 7.26 29.87 -32.55
C ALA A 190 6.59 29.85 -33.94
N ALA A 191 5.60 28.97 -34.11
CA ALA A 191 4.37 29.22 -34.87
C ALA A 191 3.33 28.16 -34.51
N SER A 192 2.23 28.60 -33.90
CA SER A 192 1.05 27.81 -33.61
C SER A 192 0.23 27.55 -34.88
N THR A 193 -0.53 26.45 -34.90
CA THR A 193 -2.02 26.45 -34.95
C THR A 193 -2.56 25.02 -34.93
N GLY A 194 -3.23 24.64 -33.83
CA GLY A 194 -4.51 23.92 -33.88
C GLY A 194 -4.52 22.42 -34.12
N ALA A 195 -4.00 21.64 -33.17
CA ALA A 195 -4.50 20.32 -32.75
C ALA A 195 -3.73 19.94 -31.48
N PHE A 196 -4.41 19.57 -30.40
CA PHE A 196 -3.76 19.18 -29.15
C PHE A 196 -2.90 17.93 -29.42
N SER A 197 -1.59 18.12 -29.30
CA SER A 197 -0.54 17.11 -29.45
C SER A 197 -0.47 16.25 -28.19
N SER A 198 -0.23 14.96 -28.36
CA SER A 198 -0.02 13.96 -27.31
C SER A 198 0.99 14.42 -26.23
N LYS A 199 0.70 14.11 -24.96
CA LYS A 199 1.63 14.29 -23.84
C LYS A 199 2.75 13.23 -23.91
N THR A 200 3.75 13.42 -24.76
CA THR A 200 5.00 12.64 -24.79
C THR A 200 6.07 13.53 -25.45
N ASP A 201 7.21 13.85 -24.83
CA ASP A 201 8.34 12.91 -24.70
C ASP A 201 9.45 13.29 -23.66
N ASP A 202 9.32 14.32 -22.82
CA ASP A 202 10.48 14.78 -21.99
C ASP A 202 10.36 14.49 -20.48
N VAL A 203 9.17 14.61 -19.87
CA VAL A 203 9.04 14.65 -18.41
C VAL A 203 9.12 13.26 -17.74
N LEU A 204 8.73 12.21 -18.45
CA LEU A 204 8.77 10.81 -17.96
C LEU A 204 9.92 10.00 -18.58
N ALA A 205 10.92 10.68 -19.15
CA ALA A 205 12.15 10.02 -19.56
C ALA A 205 12.95 9.53 -18.33
N PRO A 206 13.81 8.51 -18.47
CA PRO A 206 14.71 8.12 -17.40
C PRO A 206 15.49 9.30 -16.85
N ASN A 207 15.47 9.47 -15.52
CA ASN A 207 15.97 10.66 -14.82
C ASN A 207 17.14 10.35 -13.87
N VAL A 208 17.68 9.13 -13.92
CA VAL A 208 18.89 8.71 -13.19
C VAL A 208 20.03 8.31 -14.13
N ASP A 209 21.26 8.27 -13.59
CA ASP A 209 22.48 7.97 -14.34
C ASP A 209 22.84 6.46 -14.42
N PHE A 210 21.93 5.59 -14.01
CA PHE A 210 22.10 4.13 -14.01
C PHE A 210 20.89 3.43 -14.64
N ASN A 211 21.05 2.16 -15.04
CA ASN A 211 19.96 1.37 -15.62
C ASN A 211 19.54 0.21 -14.72
N PHE A 212 18.54 -0.55 -15.14
CA PHE A 212 18.01 -1.67 -14.36
C PHE A 212 19.07 -2.70 -13.98
N ALA A 213 20.02 -3.02 -14.86
CA ALA A 213 21.08 -3.99 -14.57
C ALA A 213 21.99 -3.48 -13.44
N ASP A 214 22.27 -2.19 -13.41
CA ASP A 214 23.06 -1.56 -12.35
C ASP A 214 22.29 -1.58 -11.02
N LEU A 215 20.99 -1.25 -11.04
CA LEU A 215 20.11 -1.27 -9.87
C LEU A 215 20.11 -2.65 -9.19
N ILE A 216 19.74 -3.71 -9.92
CA ILE A 216 19.53 -5.02 -9.29
C ILE A 216 20.84 -5.76 -8.98
N ALA A 217 21.96 -5.36 -9.61
CA ALA A 217 23.27 -5.89 -9.29
C ALA A 217 23.86 -5.31 -7.98
N ASP A 218 23.35 -4.17 -7.50
CA ASP A 218 23.86 -3.47 -6.32
C ASP A 218 22.84 -3.44 -5.17
N PRO A 219 23.00 -4.30 -4.13
CA PRO A 219 22.14 -4.30 -2.95
C PRO A 219 22.08 -2.95 -2.22
N VAL A 220 23.16 -2.16 -2.24
CA VAL A 220 23.17 -0.85 -1.57
C VAL A 220 22.28 0.13 -2.31
N LEU A 221 22.27 0.07 -3.65
CA LEU A 221 21.40 0.91 -4.47
C LEU A 221 19.92 0.50 -4.34
N LEU A 222 19.63 -0.80 -4.20
CA LEU A 222 18.26 -1.27 -3.89
C LEU A 222 17.75 -0.72 -2.55
N GLU A 223 18.60 -0.67 -1.51
CA GLU A 223 18.25 -0.12 -0.19
C GLU A 223 18.00 1.41 -0.20
N GLU A 224 18.35 2.10 -1.30
CA GLU A 224 18.01 3.51 -1.48
C GLU A 224 16.52 3.75 -1.80
N TYR A 225 15.76 2.70 -2.09
CA TYR A 225 14.33 2.77 -2.39
C TYR A 225 13.51 2.07 -1.31
N ASP A 226 12.33 2.62 -1.03
CA ASP A 226 11.36 1.96 -0.16
C ASP A 226 10.34 1.17 -1.01
N ILE A 227 10.10 1.62 -2.25
CA ILE A 227 9.23 0.96 -3.24
C ILE A 227 9.93 0.90 -4.60
N ILE A 228 9.91 -0.28 -5.23
CA ILE A 228 10.39 -0.49 -6.60
C ILE A 228 9.25 -1.05 -7.45
N PHE A 229 8.99 -0.43 -8.59
CA PHE A 229 8.08 -0.91 -9.63
C PHE A 229 8.86 -1.50 -10.80
N LEU A 230 8.50 -2.70 -11.23
CA LEU A 230 9.02 -3.39 -12.42
C LEU A 230 7.88 -3.52 -13.44
N ASN A 231 7.85 -2.63 -14.43
CA ASN A 231 6.90 -2.70 -15.53
C ASN A 231 7.17 -3.88 -16.45
N CYS A 232 6.15 -4.38 -17.14
CA CYS A 232 6.27 -5.49 -18.06
C CYS A 232 7.15 -5.16 -19.28
N GLY A 233 7.80 -6.21 -19.80
CA GLY A 233 8.64 -6.11 -20.99
C GLY A 233 9.99 -5.45 -20.73
N LEU A 234 10.49 -5.51 -19.49
CA LEU A 234 11.88 -5.20 -19.17
C LEU A 234 12.84 -6.28 -19.68
N SER A 235 14.16 -6.01 -19.65
CA SER A 235 15.14 -7.03 -20.01
C SER A 235 15.07 -8.21 -19.04
N GLU A 236 15.02 -9.45 -19.54
CA GLU A 236 14.95 -10.68 -18.73
C GLU A 236 16.34 -11.34 -18.55
N ASN A 237 17.41 -10.68 -18.98
CA ASN A 237 18.78 -11.25 -18.98
C ASN A 237 19.53 -11.07 -17.65
N PHE A 238 18.85 -10.58 -16.60
CA PHE A 238 19.50 -10.19 -15.35
C PHE A 238 19.06 -11.03 -14.15
N THR A 239 18.44 -12.18 -14.40
CA THR A 239 17.94 -13.11 -13.37
C THR A 239 19.02 -13.67 -12.47
N GLN A 240 20.31 -13.60 -12.85
CA GLN A 240 21.42 -13.92 -11.95
C GLN A 240 21.46 -13.05 -10.68
N PHE A 241 20.72 -11.94 -10.64
CA PHE A 241 20.63 -11.03 -9.50
C PHE A 241 19.33 -11.17 -8.69
N ASN A 242 18.49 -12.19 -8.95
CA ASN A 242 17.22 -12.39 -8.23
C ASN A 242 17.39 -12.53 -6.70
N ASP A 243 18.52 -13.04 -6.24
CA ASP A 243 18.84 -13.12 -4.80
C ASP A 243 18.88 -11.73 -4.15
N ASN A 244 19.34 -10.70 -4.87
CA ASN A 244 19.38 -9.32 -4.38
C ASN A 244 17.97 -8.74 -4.23
N ILE A 245 17.09 -8.99 -5.22
CA ILE A 245 15.68 -8.59 -5.16
C ILE A 245 14.99 -9.29 -3.98
N THR A 246 15.23 -10.60 -3.82
CA THR A 246 14.69 -11.39 -2.71
C THR A 246 15.14 -10.82 -1.36
N GLN A 247 16.42 -10.45 -1.24
CA GLN A 247 16.96 -9.82 -0.03
C GLN A 247 16.36 -8.43 0.21
N TYR A 248 16.23 -7.59 -0.83
CA TYR A 248 15.60 -6.27 -0.74
C TYR A 248 14.19 -6.37 -0.15
N VAL A 249 13.34 -7.23 -0.72
CA VAL A 249 11.97 -7.41 -0.21
C VAL A 249 11.98 -7.98 1.21
N SER A 250 12.78 -9.03 1.46
CA SER A 250 12.87 -9.64 2.79
C SER A 250 13.29 -8.66 3.90
N ASN A 251 14.01 -7.60 3.54
CA ASN A 251 14.52 -6.58 4.46
C ASN A 251 13.59 -5.36 4.63
N GLY A 252 12.39 -5.36 4.05
CA GLY A 252 11.42 -4.27 4.21
C GLY A 252 11.08 -3.53 2.92
N GLY A 253 11.76 -3.85 1.81
CA GLY A 253 11.46 -3.27 0.51
C GLY A 253 10.09 -3.72 -0.02
N ILE A 254 9.42 -2.83 -0.71
CA ILE A 254 8.17 -3.14 -1.42
C ILE A 254 8.48 -3.30 -2.91
N LEU A 255 7.99 -4.39 -3.50
CA LEU A 255 8.16 -4.68 -4.92
C LEU A 255 6.80 -4.79 -5.62
N TYR A 256 6.58 -3.96 -6.62
CA TYR A 256 5.50 -4.11 -7.59
C TYR A 256 6.09 -4.70 -8.87
N ALA A 257 5.52 -5.79 -9.36
CA ALA A 257 5.92 -6.40 -10.62
C ALA A 257 4.70 -6.77 -11.44
N THR A 258 4.81 -6.66 -12.76
CA THR A 258 3.70 -6.95 -13.66
C THR A 258 4.13 -7.96 -14.73
N ASP A 259 3.27 -8.95 -14.93
CA ASP A 259 3.33 -9.89 -16.05
C ASP A 259 4.72 -10.51 -16.32
N TRP A 260 5.40 -10.17 -17.43
CA TRP A 260 6.71 -10.77 -17.76
C TRP A 260 7.82 -10.43 -16.75
N ALA A 261 7.59 -9.45 -15.87
CA ALA A 261 8.47 -9.22 -14.72
C ALA A 261 8.44 -10.38 -13.71
N PHE A 262 7.56 -11.37 -13.84
CA PHE A 262 7.49 -12.56 -12.98
C PHE A 262 8.82 -13.31 -12.87
N ILE A 263 9.66 -13.25 -13.89
CA ILE A 263 10.98 -13.92 -13.88
C ILE A 263 11.88 -13.39 -12.75
N TYR A 264 11.64 -12.15 -12.30
CA TYR A 264 12.33 -11.55 -11.15
C TYR A 264 11.70 -11.90 -9.80
N LEU A 265 10.53 -12.55 -9.82
CA LEU A 265 9.87 -13.09 -8.63
C LEU A 265 10.23 -14.56 -8.37
N GLU A 266 10.82 -15.28 -9.31
CA GLU A 266 11.14 -16.71 -9.15
C GLU A 266 12.02 -17.00 -7.92
N GLY A 267 12.91 -16.09 -7.54
CA GLY A 267 13.72 -16.21 -6.32
C GLY A 267 12.90 -16.06 -5.02
N ILE A 268 11.78 -15.35 -5.08
CA ILE A 268 10.85 -15.10 -3.97
C ILE A 268 9.82 -16.22 -3.85
N THR A 269 9.23 -16.63 -4.97
CA THR A 269 8.16 -17.63 -5.01
C THR A 269 8.71 -19.05 -4.98
N GLY A 270 9.89 -19.28 -5.56
CA GLY A 270 10.57 -20.58 -5.59
C GLY A 270 9.76 -21.67 -6.32
N ASP A 271 10.18 -22.94 -6.11
CA ASP A 271 9.54 -24.13 -6.69
C ASP A 271 8.35 -24.64 -5.85
N GLY A 272 7.58 -23.77 -5.19
CA GLY A 272 6.45 -24.25 -4.38
C GLY A 272 5.45 -23.21 -3.91
N GLN A 273 4.31 -23.74 -3.45
CA GLN A 273 3.09 -23.08 -2.98
C GLN A 273 3.26 -22.13 -1.77
N GLN A 274 4.42 -21.53 -1.52
CA GLN A 274 4.54 -20.54 -0.45
C GLN A 274 3.71 -19.30 -0.76
N TYR A 275 3.71 -18.87 -2.03
CA TYR A 275 3.01 -17.68 -2.48
C TYR A 275 2.19 -17.98 -3.73
N ILE A 276 2.76 -17.77 -4.92
CA ILE A 276 2.12 -18.00 -6.20
C ILE A 276 2.96 -18.97 -7.03
N ASP A 277 2.30 -19.83 -7.80
CA ASP A 277 2.92 -20.73 -8.76
C ASP A 277 2.53 -20.29 -10.18
N PHE A 278 3.52 -20.11 -11.05
CA PHE A 278 3.29 -19.72 -12.45
C PHE A 278 3.01 -20.94 -13.33
N LEU A 279 2.15 -20.76 -14.33
CA LEU A 279 1.80 -21.81 -15.27
C LEU A 279 2.89 -22.04 -16.33
N ASP A 280 3.17 -23.31 -16.64
CA ASP A 280 3.95 -23.78 -17.80
C ASP A 280 3.00 -24.28 -18.91
N PRO A 281 3.10 -23.78 -20.17
CA PRO A 281 4.12 -22.89 -20.70
C PRO A 281 3.95 -21.45 -20.25
N GLU A 282 5.10 -20.78 -20.14
CA GLU A 282 5.14 -19.34 -19.94
C GLU A 282 4.38 -18.61 -21.05
N ARG A 283 3.85 -17.42 -20.73
CA ARG A 283 3.19 -16.53 -21.72
C ARG A 283 2.02 -17.21 -22.43
N SER A 284 1.32 -18.07 -21.69
CA SER A 284 0.22 -18.90 -22.18
C SER A 284 -1.11 -18.15 -22.30
N GLY A 285 -1.24 -16.97 -21.67
CA GLY A 285 -2.46 -16.17 -21.68
C GLY A 285 -2.94 -15.83 -23.10
N ARG A 286 -4.25 -15.93 -23.34
CA ARG A 286 -4.90 -15.63 -24.63
C ARG A 286 -6.00 -14.59 -24.51
N SER A 287 -6.67 -14.51 -23.37
CA SER A 287 -7.68 -13.48 -23.13
C SER A 287 -7.08 -12.08 -23.25
N THR A 288 -7.78 -11.21 -23.98
CA THR A 288 -7.51 -9.76 -24.04
C THR A 288 -8.49 -8.96 -23.17
N ALA A 289 -9.46 -9.64 -22.55
CA ALA A 289 -10.38 -9.06 -21.57
C ALA A 289 -10.96 -10.16 -20.66
N THR A 290 -11.49 -9.77 -19.51
CA THR A 290 -12.22 -10.64 -18.59
C THR A 290 -13.21 -9.85 -17.72
N GLU A 291 -14.34 -10.46 -17.38
CA GLU A 291 -15.22 -9.95 -16.32
C GLU A 291 -14.74 -10.50 -14.98
N ALA A 292 -13.93 -9.73 -14.27
CA ALA A 292 -13.33 -10.14 -13.00
C ALA A 292 -14.20 -9.73 -11.82
N THR A 293 -14.36 -10.63 -10.85
CA THR A 293 -14.92 -10.35 -9.53
C THR A 293 -13.87 -9.63 -8.68
N ILE A 294 -14.26 -8.51 -8.06
CA ILE A 294 -13.43 -7.80 -7.08
C ILE A 294 -13.74 -8.36 -5.69
N PHE A 295 -12.70 -8.73 -4.95
CA PHE A 295 -12.85 -9.29 -3.60
C PHE A 295 -12.87 -8.25 -2.47
N ASP A 296 -12.33 -7.05 -2.70
CA ASP A 296 -12.34 -5.98 -1.72
C ASP A 296 -13.53 -5.03 -1.89
N GLN A 297 -14.34 -4.88 -0.82
CA GLN A 297 -15.53 -4.03 -0.85
C GLN A 297 -15.20 -2.53 -0.82
N ASN A 298 -14.09 -2.14 -0.17
CA ASN A 298 -13.70 -0.73 -0.13
C ASN A 298 -13.28 -0.22 -1.51
N LEU A 299 -12.62 -1.05 -2.30
CA LEU A 299 -12.29 -0.79 -3.70
C LEU A 299 -13.56 -0.62 -4.54
N ILE A 300 -14.55 -1.50 -4.40
CA ILE A 300 -15.84 -1.38 -5.09
C ILE A 300 -16.51 -0.05 -4.76
N ASP A 301 -16.62 0.26 -3.47
CA ASP A 301 -17.26 1.47 -2.99
C ASP A 301 -16.50 2.71 -3.48
N TRP A 302 -15.17 2.69 -3.41
CA TRP A 302 -14.30 3.78 -3.88
C TRP A 302 -14.47 4.05 -5.39
N LEU A 303 -14.51 2.99 -6.22
CA LEU A 303 -14.75 3.10 -7.66
C LEU A 303 -16.12 3.71 -7.97
N GLN A 304 -17.16 3.27 -7.27
CA GLN A 304 -18.53 3.72 -7.49
C GLN A 304 -18.76 5.16 -7.00
N ILE A 305 -18.31 5.46 -5.78
CA ILE A 305 -18.57 6.74 -5.12
C ILE A 305 -17.78 7.87 -5.79
N ASN A 306 -16.51 7.64 -6.11
CA ASN A 306 -15.60 8.71 -6.52
C ASN A 306 -15.51 8.87 -8.03
N PHE A 307 -15.71 7.79 -8.80
CA PHE A 307 -15.50 7.82 -10.26
C PHE A 307 -16.73 7.42 -11.07
N GLY A 308 -17.83 7.03 -10.41
CA GLY A 308 -19.05 6.60 -11.10
C GLY A 308 -18.87 5.32 -11.92
N ILE A 309 -17.81 4.54 -11.65
CA ILE A 309 -17.54 3.28 -12.33
C ILE A 309 -18.58 2.27 -11.86
N SER A 310 -19.42 1.83 -12.78
CA SER A 310 -20.53 0.93 -12.47
C SER A 310 -20.03 -0.51 -12.32
N ILE A 311 -20.12 -1.03 -11.10
CA ILE A 311 -19.86 -2.45 -10.78
C ILE A 311 -21.16 -3.24 -10.92
N SER A 312 -21.09 -4.38 -11.59
CA SER A 312 -22.25 -5.25 -11.81
C SER A 312 -22.73 -5.90 -10.50
N ASN A 313 -23.97 -6.41 -10.49
CA ASN A 313 -24.65 -6.96 -9.29
C ASN A 313 -23.95 -8.15 -8.60
N ASN A 314 -22.83 -8.64 -9.15
CA ASN A 314 -21.99 -9.72 -8.61
C ASN A 314 -20.58 -9.25 -8.25
N ASN A 315 -20.37 -7.96 -7.99
CA ASN A 315 -19.06 -7.36 -7.74
C ASN A 315 -18.07 -7.53 -8.91
N THR A 316 -18.58 -7.64 -10.14
CA THR A 316 -17.75 -7.83 -11.34
C THR A 316 -17.49 -6.53 -12.09
N ILE A 317 -16.28 -6.42 -12.62
CA ILE A 317 -15.78 -5.33 -13.44
C ILE A 317 -15.17 -5.89 -14.74
N LEU A 318 -15.32 -5.16 -15.84
CA LEU A 318 -14.62 -5.51 -17.07
C LEU A 318 -13.17 -5.01 -16.99
N LEU A 319 -12.23 -5.94 -17.09
CA LEU A 319 -10.82 -5.66 -17.33
C LEU A 319 -10.55 -5.95 -18.81
N ASP A 320 -10.29 -4.92 -19.62
CA ASP A 320 -10.19 -5.04 -21.09
C ASP A 320 -8.88 -4.52 -21.69
N GLN A 321 -7.88 -4.27 -20.83
CA GLN A 321 -6.57 -3.76 -21.25
C GLN A 321 -5.53 -4.87 -21.45
N PHE A 322 -5.92 -6.15 -21.46
CA PHE A 322 -4.95 -7.25 -21.54
C PHE A 322 -4.45 -7.37 -22.98
N LEU A 323 -3.16 -7.62 -23.18
CA LEU A 323 -2.67 -8.19 -24.46
C LEU A 323 -2.36 -9.67 -24.28
N SER A 324 -2.65 -10.46 -25.31
CA SER A 324 -2.35 -11.89 -25.30
C SER A 324 -0.85 -12.16 -25.11
N GLY A 325 -0.50 -13.30 -24.53
CA GLY A 325 0.88 -13.67 -24.24
C GLY A 325 1.34 -13.29 -22.83
N TRP A 326 0.42 -12.91 -21.94
CA TRP A 326 0.70 -12.69 -20.53
C TRP A 326 0.98 -14.00 -19.77
N GLN A 327 1.74 -13.90 -18.67
CA GLN A 327 2.10 -14.99 -17.78
C GLN A 327 0.95 -15.30 -16.82
N VAL A 328 0.38 -16.48 -16.97
CA VAL A 328 -0.71 -16.98 -16.13
C VAL A 328 -0.16 -17.48 -14.80
N VAL A 329 -0.79 -17.08 -13.69
CA VAL A 329 -0.61 -17.71 -12.38
C VAL A 329 -1.51 -18.95 -12.33
N ASP A 330 -0.90 -20.11 -12.06
CA ASP A 330 -1.63 -21.37 -11.97
C ASP A 330 -2.40 -21.46 -10.65
N SER A 331 -1.72 -21.17 -9.54
CA SER A 331 -2.33 -21.19 -8.20
C SER A 331 -1.67 -20.18 -7.26
N ALA A 332 -2.42 -19.80 -6.22
CA ALA A 332 -1.94 -18.98 -5.12
C ALA A 332 -2.25 -19.66 -3.79
N ASN A 333 -1.45 -19.38 -2.76
CA ASN A 333 -1.68 -19.86 -1.42
C ASN A 333 -2.58 -18.92 -0.64
N ASP A 334 -3.85 -19.30 -0.50
CA ASP A 334 -4.90 -18.53 0.21
C ASP A 334 -4.56 -18.16 1.67
N THR A 335 -3.53 -18.76 2.28
CA THR A 335 -3.12 -18.43 3.66
C THR A 335 -2.08 -17.31 3.74
N SER A 336 -1.32 -17.08 2.67
CA SER A 336 -0.20 -16.14 2.62
C SER A 336 -0.36 -15.08 1.52
N VAL A 337 -1.31 -15.28 0.61
CA VAL A 337 -1.57 -14.40 -0.53
C VAL A 337 -2.99 -13.84 -0.46
N ILE A 338 -3.09 -12.54 -0.67
CA ILE A 338 -4.34 -11.83 -0.93
C ILE A 338 -4.50 -11.75 -2.44
N SER A 339 -5.53 -12.41 -2.97
CA SER A 339 -5.97 -12.20 -4.35
C SER A 339 -6.96 -11.03 -4.38
N TRP A 340 -6.82 -10.14 -5.37
CA TRP A 340 -7.67 -8.96 -5.52
C TRP A 340 -8.82 -9.16 -6.52
N PHE A 341 -8.54 -9.90 -7.59
CA PHE A 341 -9.46 -10.11 -8.70
C PHE A 341 -9.45 -11.58 -9.13
N ASN A 342 -10.63 -12.10 -9.49
CA ASN A 342 -10.79 -13.43 -10.08
C ASN A 342 -11.74 -13.39 -11.26
N GLY A 343 -11.33 -13.90 -12.42
CA GLY A 343 -12.15 -13.85 -13.62
C GLY A 343 -11.85 -14.99 -14.59
N PRO A 344 -12.81 -15.33 -15.48
CA PRO A 344 -12.60 -16.34 -16.50
C PRO A 344 -11.56 -15.85 -17.51
N VAL A 345 -10.50 -16.63 -17.70
CA VAL A 345 -9.44 -16.37 -18.67
C VAL A 345 -9.17 -17.60 -19.51
N THR A 346 -8.75 -17.38 -20.76
CA THR A 346 -8.30 -18.44 -21.66
C THR A 346 -6.78 -18.44 -21.72
N TYR A 347 -6.17 -19.62 -21.63
CA TYR A 347 -4.74 -19.83 -21.77
C TYR A 347 -4.44 -21.18 -22.43
N ALA A 348 -3.21 -21.36 -22.92
CA ALA A 348 -2.74 -22.65 -23.45
C ALA A 348 -2.01 -23.46 -22.36
N ASP A 349 -2.40 -24.71 -22.13
CA ASP A 349 -1.72 -25.61 -21.20
C ASP A 349 -0.41 -26.20 -21.77
N ILE A 350 0.27 -27.06 -21.00
CA ILE A 350 1.52 -27.75 -21.41
C ILE A 350 1.39 -28.60 -22.69
N SER A 351 0.18 -29.00 -23.06
CA SER A 351 -0.10 -29.73 -24.31
C SER A 351 -0.40 -28.79 -25.49
N GLY A 352 -0.48 -27.49 -25.24
CA GLY A 352 -0.93 -26.46 -26.18
C GLY A 352 -2.45 -26.40 -26.35
N THR A 353 -3.21 -27.04 -25.46
CA THR A 353 -4.68 -27.02 -25.48
C THR A 353 -5.18 -25.74 -24.83
N GLU A 354 -6.15 -25.06 -25.45
CA GLU A 354 -6.78 -23.91 -24.84
C GLU A 354 -7.75 -24.33 -23.74
N ILE A 355 -7.53 -23.80 -22.54
CA ILE A 355 -8.36 -23.97 -21.36
C ILE A 355 -8.96 -22.62 -21.02
N THR A 356 -10.24 -22.60 -20.67
CA THR A 356 -10.90 -21.44 -20.07
C THR A 356 -11.37 -21.78 -18.67
N GLU A 357 -10.86 -21.06 -17.68
CA GLU A 357 -11.26 -21.19 -16.28
C GLU A 357 -11.06 -19.88 -15.53
N ASN A 358 -11.60 -19.81 -14.32
CA ASN A 358 -11.38 -18.67 -13.47
C ASN A 358 -9.96 -18.72 -12.88
N LYS A 359 -9.19 -17.65 -13.06
CA LYS A 359 -7.90 -17.44 -12.42
C LYS A 359 -7.92 -16.15 -11.62
N ASP A 360 -7.10 -16.13 -10.56
CA ASP A 360 -6.76 -14.90 -9.86
C ASP A 360 -5.79 -14.08 -10.72
N LEU A 361 -5.90 -12.75 -10.65
CA LEU A 361 -5.25 -11.86 -11.62
C LEU A 361 -4.33 -10.81 -11.00
N ALA A 362 -4.49 -10.52 -9.71
CA ALA A 362 -3.59 -9.62 -8.99
C ALA A 362 -3.46 -10.10 -7.54
N PHE A 363 -2.24 -10.02 -7.03
CA PHE A 363 -1.80 -10.72 -5.84
C PHE A 363 -0.99 -9.80 -4.96
N THR A 364 -1.16 -9.97 -3.66
CA THR A 364 -0.33 -9.30 -2.67
C THR A 364 0.07 -10.28 -1.57
N PHE A 365 1.35 -10.26 -1.19
CA PHE A 365 1.85 -11.12 -0.11
C PHE A 365 3.07 -10.53 0.59
N LEU A 366 3.25 -10.89 1.86
CA LEU A 366 4.37 -10.47 2.68
C LEU A 366 5.55 -11.42 2.58
N VAL A 367 6.76 -10.85 2.48
CA VAL A 367 8.03 -11.58 2.40
C VAL A 367 9.00 -10.95 3.40
N GLY A 368 9.31 -11.67 4.47
CA GLY A 368 10.14 -11.13 5.54
C GLY A 368 9.49 -9.89 6.17
N GLN A 369 10.15 -8.74 6.07
CA GLN A 369 9.65 -7.45 6.55
C GLN A 369 9.02 -6.57 5.46
N GLY A 370 9.07 -7.00 4.19
CA GLY A 370 8.52 -6.27 3.05
C GLY A 370 7.38 -7.01 2.39
N GLY A 371 7.04 -6.60 1.16
CA GLY A 371 5.88 -7.13 0.45
C GLY A 371 6.01 -7.08 -1.07
N VAL A 372 5.23 -7.93 -1.72
CA VAL A 372 5.16 -8.02 -3.18
C VAL A 372 3.72 -7.79 -3.62
N PHE A 373 3.56 -6.96 -4.66
CA PHE A 373 2.40 -6.94 -5.52
C PHE A 373 2.78 -7.54 -6.87
N TYR A 374 1.94 -8.44 -7.38
CA TYR A 374 2.08 -8.97 -8.73
C TYR A 374 0.74 -8.93 -9.48
N SER A 375 0.73 -8.45 -10.72
CA SER A 375 -0.42 -8.62 -11.63
C SER A 375 -0.09 -9.62 -12.74
N SER A 376 -0.97 -10.61 -12.91
CA SER A 376 -0.91 -11.64 -13.95
C SER A 376 -1.59 -11.15 -15.23
N PHE A 377 -1.24 -9.94 -15.65
CA PHE A 377 -1.60 -9.31 -16.92
C PHE A 377 -0.78 -8.03 -17.04
N HIS A 378 -0.51 -7.61 -18.27
CA HIS A 378 0.00 -6.29 -18.58
C HIS A 378 -1.08 -5.47 -19.27
N THR A 379 -0.95 -4.15 -19.19
CA THR A 379 -1.87 -3.20 -19.81
C THR A 379 -1.28 -2.61 -21.08
N GLU A 380 -2.16 -2.33 -22.05
CA GLU A 380 -1.76 -1.64 -23.28
C GLU A 380 -1.31 -0.20 -22.94
N ASN A 381 -2.01 0.53 -22.06
CA ASN A 381 -1.70 1.91 -21.64
C ASN A 381 -1.29 2.85 -22.78
N HIS A 382 -2.20 3.04 -23.75
CA HIS A 382 -2.03 3.92 -24.91
C HIS A 382 -2.99 5.13 -24.95
N ASP A 383 -3.90 5.30 -23.98
CA ASP A 383 -4.96 6.32 -24.08
C ASP A 383 -4.77 7.52 -23.13
N ASP A 384 -5.11 8.72 -23.62
CA ASP A 384 -5.18 9.94 -22.83
C ASP A 384 -6.31 9.84 -21.79
N GLY A 385 -5.98 9.54 -20.54
CA GLY A 385 -6.88 9.59 -19.37
C GLY A 385 -6.90 8.32 -18.53
N PHE A 386 -7.35 8.42 -17.27
CA PHE A 386 -7.47 7.27 -16.37
C PHE A 386 -8.56 6.31 -16.85
N ASN A 387 -8.16 5.12 -17.31
CA ASN A 387 -9.07 4.02 -17.56
C ASN A 387 -9.41 3.28 -16.24
N THR A 388 -10.32 2.30 -16.31
CA THR A 388 -10.72 1.49 -15.15
C THR A 388 -9.54 0.77 -14.51
N VAL A 389 -8.62 0.22 -15.32
CA VAL A 389 -7.44 -0.50 -14.83
C VAL A 389 -6.45 0.45 -14.15
N ASP A 390 -6.26 1.66 -14.67
CA ASP A 390 -5.43 2.68 -14.01
C ASP A 390 -5.95 3.02 -12.61
N ARG A 391 -7.28 3.09 -12.43
CA ARG A 391 -7.90 3.29 -11.10
C ARG A 391 -7.68 2.11 -10.16
N LEU A 392 -7.67 0.87 -10.68
CA LEU A 392 -7.31 -0.29 -9.87
C LEU A 392 -5.85 -0.21 -9.44
N LEU A 393 -4.94 0.13 -10.36
CA LEU A 393 -3.51 0.27 -10.06
C LEU A 393 -3.25 1.39 -9.04
N GLU A 394 -3.88 2.55 -9.21
CA GLU A 394 -3.83 3.64 -8.23
C GLU A 394 -4.21 3.17 -6.83
N TYR A 395 -5.33 2.47 -6.69
CA TYR A 395 -5.78 1.97 -5.39
C TYR A 395 -4.71 1.04 -4.79
N LEU A 396 -4.19 0.11 -5.58
CA LEU A 396 -3.22 -0.89 -5.17
C LEU A 396 -1.84 -0.31 -4.82
N VAL A 397 -1.45 0.83 -5.41
CA VAL A 397 -0.22 1.57 -5.05
C VAL A 397 -0.22 1.95 -3.56
N PHE A 398 -1.39 2.29 -3.01
CA PHE A 398 -1.49 2.66 -1.60
C PHE A 398 -1.66 1.45 -0.67
N GLU A 399 -2.36 0.40 -1.10
CA GLU A 399 -2.69 -0.73 -0.22
C GLU A 399 -1.47 -1.56 0.21
N LEU A 400 -0.53 -1.91 -0.69
CA LEU A 400 0.62 -2.73 -0.28
C LEU A 400 1.50 -2.03 0.74
N SER A 401 1.59 -0.70 0.66
CA SER A 401 2.36 0.07 1.63
C SER A 401 1.80 -0.01 3.06
N THR A 402 0.60 -0.55 3.26
CA THR A 402 -0.04 -0.69 4.58
C THR A 402 0.14 -2.04 5.25
N LEU A 403 0.67 -3.04 4.55
CA LEU A 403 0.71 -4.43 5.01
C LEU A 403 1.84 -4.77 5.99
#